data_AF-A0A4R2H4L9-F1
#
_entry.id   AF-A0A4R2H4L9-F1
#
_cell.length_a   1.000
_cell.length_b   1.000
_cell.length_c   1.000
_cell.angle_alpha   90.00
_cell.angle_beta   90.00
_cell.angle_gamma   90.00
#
_symmetry.space_group_name_H-M   'P 1'
#
loop_
_entity.id
_entity.type
_entity.pdbx_description
1 polymer ?
#
loop_
_entity_poly.entity_id
_entity_poly.type
_entity_poly.pdbx_seq_one_letter_code
_entity_poly.pdbx_strand_id
1 'polypeptide(L)'
;MKKLIQLTFIWSAFVTIGLFASCSSIDKNNNLDVRDSVAIINSTLNHILKTADLPKDYFNQPLKLIVPKGLSTNVNIIVNGKKCILLPNGTLPSEIMKNMDIFKPIPLVEIPLLKNENGIISIEFILRSTGHNFLIEMKDNKEGKFTIIKFRERTI
;
A
#
# COMPACT_ATOMS: atom_id res chain seq x y z
N MET A 1 15.33 19.54 55.40
CA MET A 1 14.22 19.19 54.48
C MET A 1 14.76 18.98 53.06
N LYS A 2 15.34 17.81 52.78
CA LYS A 2 15.87 17.43 51.45
C LYS A 2 15.81 15.90 51.37
N LYS A 3 14.67 15.30 51.02
CA LYS A 3 14.56 13.84 50.80
C LYS A 3 13.19 13.38 50.24
N LEU A 4 12.57 14.13 49.33
CA LEU A 4 11.24 13.77 48.82
C LEU A 4 11.04 13.92 47.30
N ILE A 5 12.13 14.08 46.52
CA ILE A 5 12.02 14.30 45.07
C ILE A 5 12.62 13.14 44.25
N GLN A 6 13.29 12.16 44.89
CA GLN A 6 13.92 11.05 44.16
C GLN A 6 13.00 9.86 43.85
N LEU A 7 11.77 9.80 44.37
CA LEU A 7 10.89 8.63 44.18
C LEU A 7 9.92 8.72 42.99
N THR A 8 9.83 9.86 42.30
CA THR A 8 8.91 10.02 41.16
C THR A 8 9.56 9.80 39.79
N PHE A 9 10.90 9.78 39.72
CA PHE A 9 11.64 9.66 38.46
C PHE A 9 11.88 8.22 37.97
N ILE A 10 11.55 7.21 38.77
CA ILE A 10 11.81 5.80 38.43
C ILE A 10 10.58 5.13 37.78
N TRP A 11 9.40 5.75 37.87
CA TRP A 11 8.17 5.22 37.29
C TRP A 11 7.90 5.62 35.83
N SER A 12 8.69 6.54 35.26
CA SER A 12 8.57 6.91 33.85
C SER A 12 9.46 6.08 32.91
N ALA A 13 10.32 5.20 33.44
CA ALA A 13 11.25 4.40 32.64
C ALA A 13 10.69 3.03 32.21
N PHE A 14 9.58 2.57 32.79
CA PHE A 14 9.00 1.25 32.47
C PHE A 14 7.82 1.27 31.49
N VAL A 15 7.25 2.44 31.16
CA VAL A 15 6.13 2.54 30.21
C VAL A 15 6.61 2.59 28.75
N THR A 16 7.90 2.85 28.51
CA THR A 16 8.45 3.04 27.16
C THR A 16 9.02 1.78 26.50
N ILE A 17 9.06 0.64 27.22
CA ILE A 17 9.65 -0.62 26.70
C ILE A 17 8.56 -1.57 26.16
N GLY A 18 7.27 -1.29 26.38
CA GLY A 18 6.15 -2.17 26.02
C GLY A 18 5.58 -2.05 24.60
N LEU A 19 6.10 -1.18 23.73
CA LEU A 19 5.55 -0.94 22.38
C LEU A 19 6.46 -1.37 21.22
N PHE A 20 7.63 -1.94 21.49
CA PHE A 20 8.49 -2.55 20.47
C PHE A 20 8.25 -4.06 20.32
N ALA A 21 7.08 -4.55 20.70
CA ALA A 21 6.54 -5.78 20.13
C ALA A 21 6.02 -5.49 18.70
N SER A 22 6.88 -4.98 17.83
CA SER A 22 6.66 -5.13 16.40
C SER A 22 6.75 -6.62 16.12
N CYS A 23 5.59 -7.25 16.02
CA CYS A 23 5.42 -8.57 15.43
C CYS A 23 6.19 -8.62 14.12
N SER A 24 7.40 -9.19 14.13
CA SER A 24 8.01 -9.72 12.92
C SER A 24 7.22 -10.98 12.57
N SER A 25 6.11 -10.81 11.85
CA SER A 25 5.43 -11.89 11.15
C SER A 25 6.27 -12.23 9.92
N ILE A 26 7.44 -12.82 10.13
CA ILE A 26 8.07 -13.63 9.08
C ILE A 26 7.29 -14.93 9.07
N ASP A 27 6.13 -14.89 8.42
CA ASP A 27 5.43 -16.09 8.03
C ASP A 27 6.32 -16.81 7.01
N LYS A 28 6.70 -18.05 7.30
CA LYS A 28 7.65 -18.82 6.47
C LYS A 28 7.05 -19.30 5.14
N ASN A 29 5.81 -18.93 4.86
CA ASN A 29 5.21 -19.06 3.55
C ASN A 29 5.46 -17.76 2.80
N ASN A 30 5.84 -17.84 1.52
CA ASN A 30 6.06 -16.71 0.59
C ASN A 30 4.83 -15.78 0.38
N ASN A 31 3.83 -15.85 1.25
CA ASN A 31 2.63 -15.01 1.26
C ASN A 31 2.86 -13.83 2.20
N LEU A 32 2.68 -12.62 1.66
CA LEU A 32 2.61 -11.41 2.47
C LEU A 32 1.37 -11.48 3.35
N ASP A 33 1.53 -11.08 4.62
CA ASP A 33 0.37 -10.93 5.48
C ASP A 33 -0.52 -9.75 5.01
N VAL A 34 -1.75 -9.70 5.49
CA VAL A 34 -2.74 -8.69 5.07
C VAL A 34 -2.28 -7.27 5.45
N ARG A 35 -1.63 -7.11 6.60
CA ARG A 35 -1.20 -5.81 7.11
C ARG A 35 -0.09 -5.23 6.24
N ASP A 36 0.91 -6.05 5.94
CA ASP A 36 2.06 -5.70 5.13
C ASP A 36 1.62 -5.46 3.69
N SER A 37 0.72 -6.28 3.15
CA SER A 37 0.09 -6.06 1.84
C SER A 37 -0.58 -4.69 1.75
N VAL A 38 -1.37 -4.29 2.75
CA VAL A 38 -2.01 -2.97 2.81
C VAL A 38 -0.97 -1.85 2.91
N ALA A 39 0.07 -2.02 3.73
CA ALA A 39 1.14 -1.05 3.89
C ALA A 39 1.93 -0.84 2.58
N ILE A 40 2.23 -1.92 1.87
CA ILE A 40 2.89 -1.91 0.55
C ILE A 40 2.02 -1.19 -0.48
N ILE A 41 0.73 -1.53 -0.56
CA ILE A 41 -0.19 -0.91 -1.51
C ILE A 41 -0.32 0.59 -1.24
N ASN A 42 -0.54 0.97 0.02
CA ASN A 42 -0.66 2.37 0.43
C ASN A 42 0.60 3.17 0.08
N SER A 43 1.77 2.69 0.50
CA SER A 43 3.03 3.40 0.29
C SER A 43 3.36 3.53 -1.20
N THR A 44 3.18 2.46 -1.97
CA THR A 44 3.54 2.43 -3.38
C THR A 44 2.60 3.26 -4.24
N LEU A 45 1.27 3.20 -4.02
CA LEU A 45 0.33 4.06 -4.75
C LEU A 45 0.53 5.53 -4.43
N ASN A 46 0.80 5.88 -3.17
CA ASN A 46 1.15 7.27 -2.82
C ASN A 46 2.45 7.72 -3.49
N HIS A 47 3.42 6.83 -3.66
CA HIS A 47 4.63 7.14 -4.41
C HIS A 47 4.32 7.37 -5.89
N ILE A 48 3.59 6.45 -6.54
CA ILE A 48 3.19 6.57 -7.96
C ILE A 48 2.45 7.89 -8.21
N LEU A 49 1.45 8.23 -7.39
CA LEU A 49 0.69 9.47 -7.58
C LEU A 49 1.57 10.72 -7.40
N LYS A 50 2.64 10.67 -6.59
CA LYS A 50 3.55 11.81 -6.43
C LYS A 50 4.52 11.97 -7.60
N THR A 51 4.80 10.89 -8.34
CA THR A 51 5.86 10.87 -9.35
C THR A 51 5.34 10.84 -10.78
N ALA A 52 4.19 10.21 -11.02
CA ALA A 52 3.64 10.02 -12.36
C ALA A 52 2.79 11.22 -12.78
N ASP A 53 2.87 11.59 -14.06
CA ASP A 53 1.95 12.56 -14.67
C ASP A 53 0.63 11.86 -15.02
N LEU A 54 -0.41 12.13 -14.23
CA LEU A 54 -1.71 11.47 -14.33
C LEU A 54 -2.84 12.50 -14.41
N PRO A 55 -4.00 12.15 -15.00
CA PRO A 55 -5.18 12.98 -14.99
C PRO A 55 -5.61 13.37 -13.58
N LYS A 56 -6.14 14.59 -13.44
CA LYS A 56 -6.57 15.17 -12.15
C LYS A 56 -7.54 14.28 -11.37
N ASP A 57 -8.32 13.44 -12.05
CA ASP A 57 -9.26 12.50 -11.43
C ASP A 57 -8.58 11.50 -10.48
N TYR A 58 -7.34 11.07 -10.77
CA TYR A 58 -6.55 10.21 -9.87
C TYR A 58 -6.19 10.90 -8.55
N PHE A 59 -6.19 12.23 -8.53
CA PHE A 59 -5.88 13.03 -7.34
C PHE A 59 -7.14 13.50 -6.62
N ASN A 60 -8.19 13.80 -7.37
CA ASN A 60 -9.39 14.46 -6.89
C ASN A 60 -10.46 13.48 -6.39
N GLN A 61 -10.44 12.23 -6.87
CA GLN A 61 -11.43 11.23 -6.49
C GLN A 61 -10.77 10.05 -5.75
N PRO A 62 -11.52 9.27 -4.95
CA PRO A 62 -11.02 8.02 -4.41
C PRO A 62 -10.65 7.02 -5.52
N LEU A 63 -9.48 6.38 -5.39
CA LEU A 63 -9.11 5.31 -6.33
C LEU A 63 -10.05 4.11 -6.18
N LYS A 64 -10.45 3.53 -7.32
CA LYS A 64 -11.11 2.22 -7.36
C LYS A 64 -10.02 1.17 -7.54
N LEU A 65 -9.85 0.27 -6.57
CA LEU A 65 -8.79 -0.73 -6.55
C LEU A 65 -9.39 -2.13 -6.72
N ILE A 66 -9.06 -2.82 -7.81
CA ILE A 66 -9.31 -4.26 -7.92
C ILE A 66 -8.21 -4.96 -7.13
N VAL A 67 -8.59 -5.56 -6.00
CA VAL A 67 -7.64 -6.16 -5.06
C VAL A 67 -7.10 -7.49 -5.60
N PRO A 68 -5.84 -7.85 -5.28
CA PRO A 68 -5.28 -9.12 -5.71
C PRO A 68 -5.97 -10.29 -5.00
N LYS A 69 -5.83 -11.49 -5.58
CA LYS A 69 -6.29 -12.72 -4.93
C LYS A 69 -5.65 -12.86 -3.55
N GLY A 70 -6.46 -13.14 -2.53
CA GLY A 70 -6.01 -13.31 -1.15
C GLY A 70 -6.11 -12.05 -0.28
N LEU A 71 -6.32 -10.87 -0.87
CA LEU A 71 -6.60 -9.65 -0.11
C LEU A 71 -8.12 -9.44 0.04
N SER A 72 -8.59 -9.25 1.28
CA SER A 72 -9.99 -8.97 1.57
C SER A 72 -10.39 -7.55 1.16
N THR A 73 -11.64 -7.35 0.74
CA THR A 73 -12.22 -6.01 0.48
C THR A 73 -12.60 -5.26 1.77
N ASN A 74 -12.48 -5.89 2.94
CA ASN A 74 -12.81 -5.28 4.24
C ASN A 74 -11.62 -4.53 4.89
N VAL A 75 -10.53 -4.33 4.16
CA VAL A 75 -9.35 -3.61 4.64
C VAL A 75 -9.43 -2.11 4.33
N ASN A 76 -8.70 -1.30 5.08
CA ASN A 76 -8.64 0.14 4.85
C ASN A 76 -7.37 0.50 4.09
N ILE A 77 -7.52 0.82 2.80
CA ILE A 77 -6.46 1.36 1.95
C ILE A 77 -6.71 2.86 1.79
N ILE A 78 -5.71 3.68 2.10
CA ILE A 78 -5.79 5.14 2.08
C ILE A 78 -4.69 5.67 1.17
N VAL A 79 -5.09 6.32 0.09
CA VAL A 79 -4.18 6.90 -0.90
C VAL A 79 -4.53 8.37 -1.07
N ASN A 80 -3.51 9.24 -0.99
CA ASN A 80 -3.65 10.69 -1.02
C ASN A 80 -4.71 11.23 -0.04
N GLY A 81 -4.74 10.67 1.17
CA GLY A 81 -5.70 11.03 2.22
C GLY A 81 -7.14 10.55 2.00
N LYS A 82 -7.44 9.80 0.93
CA LYS A 82 -8.78 9.31 0.60
C LYS A 82 -8.84 7.78 0.75
N LYS A 83 -9.93 7.29 1.35
CA LYS A 83 -10.20 5.86 1.43
C LYS A 83 -10.53 5.31 0.04
N CYS A 84 -9.76 4.32 -0.42
CA CYS A 84 -10.00 3.68 -1.70
C CYS A 84 -11.30 2.86 -1.70
N ILE A 85 -11.94 2.76 -2.87
CA ILE A 85 -13.07 1.86 -3.11
C ILE A 85 -12.49 0.51 -3.53
N LEU A 86 -12.62 -0.50 -2.68
CA LEU A 86 -12.07 -1.84 -2.96
C LEU A 86 -13.09 -2.67 -3.75
N LEU A 87 -12.64 -3.20 -4.87
CA LEU A 87 -13.38 -4.08 -5.76
C LEU A 87 -12.80 -5.49 -5.65
N PRO A 88 -13.64 -6.54 -5.61
CA PRO A 88 -13.17 -7.90 -5.43
C PRO A 88 -12.30 -8.37 -6.59
N ASN A 89 -11.39 -9.31 -6.30
CA ASN A 89 -10.62 -10.00 -7.32
C ASN A 89 -11.56 -10.63 -8.37
N GLY A 90 -11.19 -10.56 -9.65
CA GLY A 90 -12.01 -11.03 -10.76
C GLY A 90 -13.04 -10.03 -11.29
N THR A 91 -13.15 -8.84 -10.68
CA THR A 91 -13.93 -7.74 -11.27
C THR A 91 -13.37 -7.38 -12.65
N LEU A 92 -14.23 -7.31 -13.67
CA LEU A 92 -13.83 -7.01 -15.05
C LEU A 92 -13.65 -5.50 -15.26
N PRO A 93 -12.43 -5.01 -15.58
CA PRO A 93 -12.21 -3.58 -15.82
C PRO A 93 -13.08 -3.02 -16.95
N SER A 94 -13.33 -3.84 -17.99
CA SER A 94 -14.16 -3.48 -19.15
C SER A 94 -15.59 -3.13 -18.78
N GLU A 95 -16.17 -3.80 -17.77
CA GLU A 95 -17.53 -3.52 -17.31
C GLU A 95 -17.61 -2.20 -16.55
N ILE A 96 -16.58 -1.88 -15.74
CA ILE A 96 -16.50 -0.62 -14.99
C ILE A 96 -16.31 0.57 -15.92
N MET A 97 -15.50 0.40 -16.95
CA MET A 97 -15.16 1.45 -17.91
C MET A 97 -16.17 1.56 -19.06
N LYS A 98 -17.24 0.75 -19.05
CA LYS A 98 -18.28 0.79 -20.08
C LYS A 98 -18.96 2.17 -20.03
N ASN A 99 -18.90 2.90 -21.16
CA ASN A 99 -19.39 4.28 -21.30
C ASN A 99 -18.57 5.35 -20.54
N MET A 100 -17.32 5.06 -20.20
CA MET A 100 -16.42 6.07 -19.63
C MET A 100 -16.18 7.20 -20.64
N ASP A 101 -16.29 8.44 -20.18
CA ASP A 101 -15.87 9.62 -20.92
C ASP A 101 -14.34 9.69 -20.93
N ILE A 102 -13.74 9.74 -22.13
CA ILE A 102 -12.28 9.80 -22.32
C ILE A 102 -11.66 11.05 -21.68
N PHE A 103 -12.43 12.13 -21.50
CA PHE A 103 -11.97 13.36 -20.87
C PHE A 103 -12.11 13.35 -19.34
N LYS A 104 -12.76 12.33 -18.78
CA LYS A 104 -13.00 12.15 -17.33
C LYS A 104 -12.73 10.70 -16.94
N PRO A 105 -11.46 10.26 -16.97
CA PRO A 105 -11.11 8.88 -16.69
C PRO A 105 -11.49 8.51 -15.25
N ILE A 106 -12.04 7.31 -15.10
CA ILE A 106 -12.27 6.72 -13.78
C ILE A 106 -10.90 6.36 -13.19
N PRO A 107 -10.57 6.71 -11.94
CA PRO A 107 -9.28 6.35 -11.35
C PRO A 107 -9.26 4.87 -10.93
N LEU A 108 -9.32 3.98 -11.91
CA LEU A 108 -9.33 2.53 -11.75
C LEU A 108 -7.90 1.99 -11.78
N VAL A 109 -7.55 1.25 -10.74
CA VAL A 109 -6.27 0.56 -10.61
C VAL A 109 -6.52 -0.92 -10.35
N GLU A 110 -5.80 -1.75 -11.07
CA GLU A 110 -5.76 -3.20 -10.84
C GLU A 110 -4.41 -3.60 -10.28
N ILE A 111 -4.42 -4.56 -9.35
CA ILE A 111 -3.22 -5.11 -8.73
C ILE A 111 -3.10 -6.58 -9.16
N PRO A 112 -2.59 -6.89 -10.36
CA PRO A 112 -2.48 -8.27 -10.83
C PRO A 112 -1.40 -9.06 -10.08
N LEU A 113 -0.41 -8.37 -9.50
CA LEU A 113 0.72 -8.98 -8.82
C LEU A 113 0.97 -8.32 -7.47
N LEU A 114 1.02 -9.14 -6.42
CA LEU A 114 1.57 -8.80 -5.11
C LEU A 114 2.15 -10.07 -4.49
N LYS A 115 3.47 -10.20 -4.48
CA LYS A 115 4.14 -11.42 -4.00
C LYS A 115 5.49 -11.12 -3.36
N ASN A 116 5.93 -11.98 -2.44
CA ASN A 116 7.28 -11.95 -1.87
C ASN A 116 8.03 -13.22 -2.31
N GLU A 117 9.10 -13.06 -3.08
CA GLU A 117 9.95 -14.16 -3.53
C GLU A 117 11.39 -13.89 -3.11
N ASN A 118 11.97 -14.78 -2.31
CA ASN A 118 13.36 -14.68 -1.84
C ASN A 118 13.69 -13.33 -1.16
N GLY A 119 12.72 -12.76 -0.42
CA GLY A 119 12.86 -11.47 0.27
C GLY A 119 12.74 -10.25 -0.65
N ILE A 120 12.36 -10.45 -1.92
CA ILE A 120 12.02 -9.38 -2.85
C ILE A 120 10.51 -9.36 -3.03
N ILE A 121 9.92 -8.23 -2.68
CA ILE A 121 8.49 -7.96 -2.85
C ILE A 121 8.30 -7.36 -4.24
N SER A 122 7.50 -8.02 -5.07
CA SER A 122 7.10 -7.51 -6.38
C SER A 122 5.63 -7.12 -6.35
N ILE A 123 5.34 -5.89 -6.76
CA ILE A 123 3.98 -5.38 -6.92
C ILE A 123 3.82 -4.75 -8.30
N GLU A 124 2.71 -5.06 -8.96
CA GLU A 124 2.33 -4.47 -10.24
C GLU A 124 1.02 -3.70 -10.08
N PHE A 125 0.96 -2.49 -10.64
CA PHE A 125 -0.24 -1.67 -10.70
C PHE A 125 -0.56 -1.31 -12.14
N ILE A 126 -1.78 -1.61 -12.57
CA ILE A 126 -2.28 -1.20 -13.88
C ILE A 126 -3.35 -0.14 -13.69
N LEU A 127 -3.06 1.09 -14.09
CA LEU A 127 -4.01 2.19 -14.15
C LEU A 127 -4.82 2.04 -15.44
N ARG A 128 -5.96 1.35 -15.34
CA ARG A 128 -6.71 0.86 -16.50
C ARG A 128 -7.25 1.97 -17.39
N SER A 129 -7.59 3.13 -16.82
CA SER A 129 -8.16 4.24 -17.58
C SER A 129 -7.14 5.11 -18.29
N THR A 130 -5.85 4.99 -17.95
CA THR A 130 -4.76 5.74 -18.61
C THR A 130 -3.77 4.85 -19.35
N GLY A 131 -3.85 3.53 -19.16
CA GLY A 131 -2.93 2.58 -19.77
C GLY A 131 -1.53 2.60 -19.14
N HIS A 132 -1.35 3.14 -17.93
CA HIS A 132 -0.05 3.05 -17.26
C HIS A 132 0.06 1.73 -16.49
N ASN A 133 1.22 1.10 -16.59
CA ASN A 133 1.61 -0.07 -15.84
C ASN A 133 2.89 0.24 -15.04
N PHE A 134 2.84 0.05 -13.73
CA PHE A 134 3.96 0.24 -12.82
C PHE A 134 4.35 -1.09 -12.20
N LEU A 135 5.59 -1.51 -12.43
CA LEU A 135 6.21 -2.66 -11.77
C LEU A 135 7.24 -2.15 -10.76
N ILE A 136 7.02 -2.48 -9.48
CA ILE A 136 7.87 -2.07 -8.38
C ILE A 136 8.41 -3.32 -7.69
N GLU A 137 9.73 -3.34 -7.51
CA GLU A 137 10.41 -4.34 -6.69
C GLU A 137 10.93 -3.65 -5.43
N MET A 138 10.69 -4.26 -4.27
CA MET A 138 11.07 -3.72 -2.97
C MET A 138 11.76 -4.78 -2.13
N LYS A 139 12.53 -4.34 -1.15
CA LYS A 139 13.06 -5.19 -0.08
C LYS A 139 12.62 -4.65 1.28
N ASP A 140 12.38 -5.57 2.21
CA ASP A 140 12.17 -5.20 3.59
C ASP A 140 13.48 -4.70 4.22
N ASN A 141 13.45 -3.53 4.83
CA ASN A 141 14.49 -3.05 5.72
C ASN A 141 14.26 -3.71 7.09
N LYS A 142 15.33 -4.11 7.78
CA LYS A 142 15.32 -4.61 9.16
C LYS A 142 14.50 -3.75 10.16
N GLU A 143 14.17 -2.51 9.81
CA GLU A 143 13.28 -1.60 10.54
C GLU A 143 11.76 -1.73 10.21
N GLY A 144 11.33 -2.73 9.44
CA GLY A 144 9.93 -2.90 9.02
C GLY A 144 9.46 -1.83 8.03
N LYS A 145 10.39 -1.31 7.21
CA LYS A 145 10.13 -0.34 6.15
C LYS A 145 10.46 -0.95 4.80
N PHE A 146 9.61 -0.75 3.80
CA PHE A 146 9.92 -1.20 2.46
C PHE A 146 10.80 -0.19 1.73
N THR A 147 11.89 -0.65 1.13
CA THR A 147 12.76 0.17 0.27
C THR A 147 12.55 -0.25 -1.17
N ILE A 148 12.19 0.70 -2.03
CA ILE A 148 12.08 0.48 -3.48
C ILE A 148 13.49 0.24 -4.04
N ILE A 149 13.71 -0.94 -4.63
CA ILE A 149 14.97 -1.29 -5.31
C ILE A 149 14.86 -1.15 -6.82
N LYS A 150 13.64 -1.22 -7.36
CA LYS A 150 13.36 -1.03 -8.78
C LYS A 150 12.00 -0.43 -8.98
N PHE A 151 11.93 0.55 -9.87
CA PHE A 151 10.70 1.18 -10.31
C PHE A 151 10.70 1.21 -11.83
N ARG A 152 9.67 0.63 -12.45
CA ARG A 152 9.52 0.61 -13.91
C ARG A 152 8.11 1.03 -14.26
N GLU A 153 8.00 2.06 -15.09
CA GLU A 153 6.75 2.50 -15.71
C GLU A 153 6.72 2.08 -17.18
N ARG A 154 5.56 1.65 -17.66
CA ARG A 154 5.28 1.33 -19.05
C ARG A 154 3.88 1.83 -19.40
N THR A 155 3.69 2.29 -20.63
CA THR A 155 2.36 2.56 -21.18
C THR A 155 1.95 1.38 -22.06
N ILE A 156 0.73 0.88 -21.88
CA ILE A 156 0.14 -0.27 -22.60
C ILE A 156 -1.00 0.15 -23.54
#